data_AF-A0A7C6YBS0-F1
#
_entry.id   AF-A0A7C6YBS0-F1
#
_cell.length_a   1.000
_cell.length_b   1.000
_cell.length_c   1.000
_cell.angle_alpha   90.00
_cell.angle_beta   90.00
_cell.angle_gamma   90.00
#
_symmetry.space_group_name_H-M   'P 1'
#
loop_
_entity.id
_entity.type
_entity.pdbx_description
1 polymer ?
#
loop_
_entity_poly.entity_id
_entity_poly.type
_entity_poly.pdbx_seq_one_letter_code
_entity_poly.pdbx_strand_id
1 'polypeptide(L)'
;MERRPLGGRGLSSPRPADLDGTLAALGVSVPIRHAVSSLVSGPPSAIQAAALGDAVGGRDLLAVAPTGSGKTLLFAVAVAHRLEGSPSVPGRPRALVV
;
A
#
# COMPACT_ATOMS: atom_id res chain seq x y z
N MET A 1 33.22 23.96 -12.72
CA MET A 1 33.32 22.50 -12.46
C MET A 1 31.91 21.92 -12.53
N GLU A 2 31.39 21.78 -13.74
CA GLU A 2 30.02 21.29 -14.00
C GLU A 2 29.96 19.76 -13.89
N ARG A 3 29.01 19.25 -13.11
CA ARG A 3 28.72 17.82 -13.02
C ARG A 3 27.88 17.38 -14.22
N ARG A 4 28.53 16.81 -15.24
CA ARG A 4 27.83 16.06 -16.29
C ARG A 4 27.07 14.88 -15.68
N PRO A 5 25.79 14.66 -16.03
CA PRO A 5 25.09 13.45 -15.63
C PRO A 5 25.67 12.26 -16.40
N LEU A 6 26.00 11.18 -15.68
CA LEU A 6 26.41 9.90 -16.26
C LEU A 6 25.18 9.20 -16.85
N GLY A 7 24.88 9.50 -18.11
CA GLY A 7 23.81 8.83 -18.87
C GLY A 7 24.27 7.48 -19.40
N GLY A 8 24.00 6.41 -18.65
CA GLY A 8 24.09 5.03 -19.11
C GLY A 8 22.70 4.46 -19.40
N ARG A 9 22.53 3.78 -20.55
CA ARG A 9 21.31 3.03 -20.87
C ARG A 9 21.24 1.83 -19.92
N GLY A 10 20.28 1.83 -18.99
CA GLY A 10 20.04 0.69 -18.08
C GLY A 10 20.35 0.90 -16.60
N LEU A 11 20.75 2.11 -16.17
CA LEU A 11 20.82 2.43 -14.74
C LEU A 11 19.51 3.07 -14.27
N SER A 12 18.40 2.34 -14.34
CA SER A 12 17.31 2.65 -13.41
C SER A 12 17.72 2.04 -12.08
N SER A 13 18.25 2.85 -11.16
CA SER A 13 18.00 2.53 -9.76
C SER A 13 16.49 2.33 -9.65
N PRO A 14 15.99 1.30 -8.94
CA PRO A 14 14.58 1.26 -8.63
C PRO A 14 14.28 2.61 -7.99
N ARG A 15 13.48 3.44 -8.66
CA ARG A 15 12.87 4.59 -7.98
C ARG A 15 12.29 3.98 -6.71
N PRO A 16 12.57 4.50 -5.50
CA PRO A 16 11.93 3.98 -4.30
C PRO A 16 10.45 3.88 -4.63
N ALA A 17 9.93 2.64 -4.65
CA ALA A 17 8.63 2.38 -5.23
C ALA A 17 7.66 3.30 -4.51
N ASP A 18 6.97 4.14 -5.27
CA ASP A 18 5.88 4.91 -4.68
C ASP A 18 4.85 3.91 -4.15
N LEU A 19 3.98 4.39 -3.26
CA LEU A 19 2.99 3.52 -2.66
C LEU A 19 2.11 2.84 -3.73
N ASP A 20 1.80 3.54 -4.83
CA ASP A 20 1.04 2.96 -5.95
C ASP A 20 1.75 1.77 -6.59
N GLY A 21 3.03 1.91 -6.96
CA GLY A 21 3.82 0.83 -7.54
C GLY A 21 3.97 -0.36 -6.60
N THR A 22 4.11 -0.10 -5.30
CA THR A 22 4.15 -1.15 -4.27
C THR A 22 2.84 -1.92 -4.22
N LEU A 23 1.71 -1.22 -4.18
CA LEU A 23 0.38 -1.84 -4.17
C LEU A 23 0.08 -2.60 -5.46
N ALA A 24 0.52 -2.07 -6.61
CA ALA A 24 0.37 -2.73 -7.90
C ALA A 24 1.16 -4.04 -7.95
N ALA A 25 2.39 -4.05 -7.43
CA ALA A 25 3.21 -5.25 -7.33
C ALA A 25 2.60 -6.33 -6.41
N LEU A 26 1.79 -5.92 -5.44
CA LEU A 26 1.05 -6.81 -4.53
C LEU A 26 -0.30 -7.28 -5.10
N GLY A 27 -0.68 -6.86 -6.32
CA GLY A 27 -1.94 -7.26 -6.95
C GLY A 27 -3.16 -6.47 -6.45
N VAL A 28 -2.96 -5.32 -5.80
CA VAL A 28 -4.07 -4.45 -5.37
C VAL A 28 -4.68 -3.76 -6.60
N SER A 29 -6.01 -3.79 -6.68
CA SER A 29 -6.74 -3.32 -7.84
C SER A 29 -6.65 -1.81 -8.07
N VAL A 30 -6.87 -1.39 -9.31
CA VAL A 30 -6.86 0.04 -9.71
C VAL A 30 -7.81 0.90 -8.88
N PRO A 31 -9.08 0.49 -8.61
CA PRO A 31 -9.98 1.32 -7.81
C PRO A 31 -9.45 1.62 -6.40
N ILE A 32 -8.88 0.61 -5.74
CA ILE A 32 -8.31 0.78 -4.39
C ILE A 32 -7.07 1.68 -4.47
N ARG A 33 -6.16 1.42 -5.42
CA ARG A 33 -4.95 2.24 -5.61
C ARG A 33 -5.27 3.70 -5.92
N HIS A 34 -6.27 3.95 -6.76
CA HIS A 34 -6.75 5.30 -7.05
C HIS A 34 -7.26 6.00 -5.78
N ALA A 35 -8.09 5.30 -4.97
CA ALA A 35 -8.56 5.83 -3.69
C ALA A 35 -7.43 6.08 -2.69
N VAL A 36 -6.38 5.27 -2.67
CA VAL A 36 -5.19 5.51 -1.83
C VAL A 36 -4.43 6.75 -2.30
N SER A 37 -4.24 6.91 -3.61
CA SER A 37 -3.50 8.03 -4.20
C SER A 37 -4.16 9.39 -3.97
N SER A 38 -5.48 9.43 -3.76
CA SER A 38 -6.20 10.66 -3.40
C SER A 38 -6.08 11.03 -1.92
N LEU A 39 -5.68 10.09 -1.06
CA LEU A 39 -5.54 10.29 0.38
C LEU A 39 -4.09 10.57 0.79
N VAL A 40 -3.13 9.91 0.15
CA VAL A 40 -1.70 10.04 0.47
C VAL A 40 -0.87 10.05 -0.80
N SER A 41 0.29 10.72 -0.72
CA SER A 41 1.28 10.76 -1.79
C SER A 41 2.66 10.39 -1.26
N GLY A 42 3.53 9.94 -2.15
CA GLY A 42 4.92 9.57 -1.83
C GLY A 42 5.15 8.09 -1.57
N PRO A 43 6.34 7.73 -1.06
CA PRO A 43 6.73 6.35 -0.79
C PRO A 43 5.97 5.78 0.43
N PRO A 44 5.86 4.44 0.53
CA PRO A 44 5.32 3.80 1.73
C PRO A 44 6.17 4.16 2.96
N SER A 45 5.52 4.37 4.11
CA SER A 45 6.21 4.51 5.39
C SER A 45 6.92 3.19 5.77
N ALA A 46 7.87 3.23 6.71
CA ALA A 46 8.59 2.04 7.14
C ALA A 46 7.67 0.90 7.60
N ILE A 47 6.61 1.21 8.36
CA ILE A 47 5.64 0.20 8.82
C ILE A 47 4.76 -0.31 7.67
N GLN A 48 4.44 0.53 6.68
CA GLN A 48 3.69 0.10 5.49
C GLN A 48 4.54 -0.81 4.61
N ALA A 49 5.78 -0.44 4.31
CA ALA A 49 6.69 -1.25 3.51
C ALA A 49 6.95 -2.62 4.16
N ALA A 50 7.07 -2.66 5.50
CA ALA A 50 7.29 -3.90 6.24
C ALA A 50 6.07 -4.83 6.29
N ALA A 51 4.84 -4.29 6.25
CA ALA A 51 3.63 -5.07 6.55
C ALA A 51 2.65 -5.19 5.38
N LEU A 52 2.75 -4.40 4.31
CA LEU A 52 1.78 -4.41 3.21
C LEU A 52 1.68 -5.78 2.52
N GLY A 53 2.80 -6.46 2.30
CA GLY A 53 2.79 -7.78 1.68
C GLY A 53 2.05 -8.81 2.52
N ASP A 54 2.29 -8.79 3.83
CA ASP A 54 1.60 -9.66 4.79
C ASP A 54 0.10 -9.34 4.86
N ALA A 55 -0.24 -8.05 4.80
CA ALA A 55 -1.61 -7.57 4.98
C ALA A 55 -2.47 -7.88 3.75
N VAL A 56 -1.93 -7.63 2.55
CA VAL A 56 -2.57 -8.01 1.28
C VAL A 56 -2.64 -9.52 1.15
N GLY A 57 -1.64 -10.25 1.64
CA GLY A 57 -1.64 -11.71 1.72
C GLY A 57 -2.65 -12.31 2.71
N GLY A 58 -3.40 -11.48 3.45
CA GLY A 58 -4.46 -11.93 4.36
C GLY A 58 -3.96 -12.61 5.63
N ARG A 59 -2.72 -12.33 6.05
CA ARG A 59 -2.16 -12.84 7.31
C ARG A 59 -2.65 -12.01 8.50
N ASP A 60 -2.71 -12.66 9.67
CA ASP A 60 -2.91 -11.97 10.94
C ASP A 60 -1.69 -11.10 11.25
N LEU A 61 -1.93 -9.84 11.64
CA LEU A 61 -0.86 -8.85 11.78
C LEU A 61 -0.94 -8.05 13.06
N LEU A 62 0.21 -7.91 13.72
CA LEU A 62 0.45 -6.96 14.80
C LEU A 62 1.40 -5.86 14.30
N ALA A 63 0.86 -4.69 13.95
CA ALA A 63 1.66 -3.57 13.49
C ALA A 63 1.97 -2.59 14.63
N VAL A 64 3.22 -2.57 15.11
CA VAL A 64 3.68 -1.68 16.19
C VAL A 64 4.50 -0.53 15.58
N ALA A 65 3.98 0.69 15.69
CA ALA A 65 4.69 1.90 15.28
C ALA A 65 4.08 3.12 16.00
N PRO A 66 4.78 4.28 16.07
CA PRO A 66 4.23 5.52 16.60
C PRO A 66 2.94 5.98 15.88
N THR A 67 2.19 6.88 16.52
CA THR A 67 1.06 7.57 15.89
C THR A 67 1.57 8.36 14.67
N GLY A 68 0.74 8.46 13.62
CA GLY A 68 1.12 9.14 12.37
C GLY A 68 2.00 8.31 11.42
N SER A 69 2.46 7.10 11.79
CA SER A 69 3.26 6.26 10.89
C SER A 69 2.49 5.61 9.73
N GLY A 70 1.18 5.87 9.57
CA GLY A 70 0.40 5.35 8.44
C GLY A 70 -0.18 3.94 8.62
N LYS A 71 -0.28 3.44 9.87
CA LYS A 71 -0.89 2.13 10.18
C LYS A 71 -2.36 2.02 9.76
N THR A 72 -3.13 3.10 9.88
CA THR A 72 -4.55 3.11 9.47
C THR A 72 -4.71 2.77 7.99
N LEU A 73 -3.88 3.37 7.13
CA LEU A 73 -3.91 3.10 5.69
C LEU A 73 -3.54 1.65 5.37
N LEU A 74 -2.53 1.10 6.07
CA LEU A 74 -2.13 -0.31 5.94
C LEU A 74 -3.33 -1.26 6.14
N PHE A 75 -4.06 -1.11 7.25
CA PHE A 75 -5.24 -1.96 7.53
C PHE A 75 -6.41 -1.66 6.59
N ALA A 76 -6.63 -0.39 6.22
CA ALA A 76 -7.68 -0.02 5.28
C ALA A 76 -7.48 -0.69 3.91
N VAL A 77 -6.25 -0.70 3.38
CA VAL A 77 -5.91 -1.38 2.13
C VAL A 77 -6.14 -2.88 2.24
N ALA A 78 -5.71 -3.51 3.34
CA ALA A 78 -5.89 -4.95 3.54
C ALA A 78 -7.38 -5.35 3.59
N VAL A 79 -8.21 -4.59 4.30
CA VAL A 79 -9.65 -4.82 4.36
C VAL A 79 -10.27 -4.61 2.98
N ALA A 80 -9.99 -3.49 2.31
CA ALA A 80 -10.55 -3.20 0.99
C ALA A 80 -10.18 -4.28 -0.04
N HIS A 81 -8.92 -4.72 -0.06
CA HIS A 81 -8.45 -5.77 -0.95
C HIS A 81 -9.17 -7.10 -0.70
N ARG A 82 -9.37 -7.49 0.56
CA ARG A 82 -10.07 -8.74 0.91
C ARG A 82 -11.56 -8.70 0.63
N LEU A 83 -12.17 -7.52 0.66
CA LEU A 83 -13.60 -7.35 0.40
C LEU A 83 -13.93 -7.25 -1.08
N GLU A 84 -12.94 -7.03 -1.94
CA GLU A 84 -13.13 -6.91 -3.37
C GLU A 84 -13.82 -8.14 -4.00
N GLY A 85 -14.59 -7.91 -5.07
CA GLY A 85 -15.21 -8.97 -5.87
C GLY A 85 -16.48 -9.59 -5.26
N SER A 86 -16.96 -9.12 -4.10
CA SER A 86 -18.22 -9.60 -3.52
C SER A 86 -18.96 -8.49 -2.77
N PRO A 87 -20.28 -8.34 -2.97
CA PRO A 87 -21.06 -7.38 -2.20
C PRO A 87 -21.28 -7.86 -0.77
N SER A 88 -21.54 -6.92 0.14
CA SER A 88 -22.09 -7.23 1.46
C SER A 88 -23.58 -7.54 1.33
N VAL A 89 -24.10 -8.41 2.21
CA VAL A 89 -25.54 -8.68 2.31
C VAL A 89 -26.12 -8.10 3.60
N PRO A 90 -27.41 -7.72 3.63
CA PRO A 90 -28.03 -7.15 4.82
C PRO A 90 -27.84 -8.01 6.07
N GLY A 91 -27.46 -7.38 7.19
CA GLY A 91 -27.25 -8.07 8.47
C GLY A 91 -26.00 -8.94 8.57
N ARG A 92 -25.10 -8.92 7.58
CA ARG A 92 -23.85 -9.71 7.59
C ARG A 92 -22.63 -8.86 7.21
N PRO A 93 -22.08 -8.07 8.16
CA PRO A 93 -20.86 -7.31 7.90
C PRO A 93 -19.70 -8.27 7.60
N ARG A 94 -18.85 -7.90 6.62
CA ARG A 94 -17.67 -8.69 6.21
C ARG A 94 -16.36 -8.20 6.84
N ALA A 95 -16.38 -7.03 7.48
CA ALA A 95 -15.26 -6.46 8.22
C ALA A 95 -15.80 -5.62 9.38
N LEU A 96 -15.02 -5.54 10.46
CA LEU A 96 -15.27 -4.72 11.63
C LEU A 96 -13.98 -3.99 11.98
N VAL A 97 -14.08 -2.69 12.23
CA VAL A 97 -13.00 -1.84 12.71
C VAL A 97 -13.47 -1.25 14.04
N VAL A 98 -12.65 -1.38 15.08
CA VAL A 98 -12.96 -0.94 16.46
C VAL A 98 -12.03 0.17 16.91
#